data_AF-A0A2D5BNR4-F1
#
_entry.id   AF-A0A2D5BNR4-F1
#
_cell.length_a   1.000
_cell.length_b   1.000
_cell.length_c   1.000
_cell.angle_alpha   90.00
_cell.angle_beta   90.00
_cell.angle_gamma   90.00
#
_symmetry.space_group_name_H-M   'P 1'
#
loop_
_entity.id
_entity.type
_entity.pdbx_description
1 polymer ?
#
loop_
_entity_poly.entity_id
_entity_poly.type
_entity_poly.pdbx_seq_one_letter_code
_entity_poly.pdbx_strand_id
1 'polypeptide(L)'
;MEAPEYGRYVTIRGRTFLFSSLHLLIWAIGLAFVGEVVLSGGVNFEGGNLLTIGAIDRNASWAAGASGWRSFFIPSEWWRQFTSMFLHLSIAHLLLNGMALYNLGRLADRIYGPTRLLLVFLVTGLAGSATSAIWSQLRNDPSWGAGASGAICGLLGLLLANTRSRPDAANQYVARQLLQWSVMILVFGLLVPQVNNAAHIGGFVVGYLLARVLKEGYFDDIRQDTEARVVRAATGGLAAAAVAALLISGIGATGRHETVTALARLNDELESALDGLERGRAGAAKIARRSVDGIEVSDPKIADLRDRASQLLSIVDVDDLLSVQALRLTAIEVVEVFAERAPDWFIRVSNK
;
A
#
# COMPACT_ATOMS: atom_id res chain seq x y z
N MET A 1 40.30 3.62 4.45
CA MET A 1 39.12 4.10 3.72
C MET A 1 38.50 5.20 4.55
N GLU A 2 38.19 6.35 3.95
CA GLU A 2 37.39 7.38 4.62
C GLU A 2 36.02 6.82 5.01
N ALA A 3 35.41 7.35 6.07
CA ALA A 3 34.07 6.96 6.47
C ALA A 3 33.07 7.34 5.38
N PRO A 4 32.13 6.45 5.00
CA PRO A 4 31.18 6.75 3.95
C PRO A 4 30.21 7.85 4.39
N GLU A 5 29.67 8.60 3.42
CA GLU A 5 28.72 9.68 3.66
C GLU A 5 27.44 9.21 4.41
N TYR A 6 27.07 7.94 4.21
CA TYR A 6 25.99 7.21 4.89
C TYR A 6 26.18 5.71 4.66
N GLY A 7 25.57 4.87 5.50
CA GLY A 7 25.85 3.43 5.54
C GLY A 7 27.18 3.10 6.19
N ARG A 8 27.62 1.84 6.10
CA ARG A 8 28.85 1.36 6.73
C ARG A 8 29.58 0.34 5.87
N TYR A 9 30.90 0.32 5.96
CA TYR A 9 31.68 -0.76 5.37
C TYR A 9 31.56 -2.04 6.22
N VAL A 10 31.29 -3.17 5.57
CA VAL A 10 31.19 -4.50 6.17
C VAL A 10 32.12 -5.44 5.42
N THR A 11 33.05 -6.08 6.13
CA THR A 11 33.98 -7.03 5.54
C THR A 11 33.52 -8.46 5.78
N ILE A 12 33.28 -9.22 4.70
CA ILE A 12 32.88 -10.62 4.73
C ILE A 12 33.88 -11.41 3.89
N ARG A 13 34.54 -12.40 4.50
CA ARG A 13 35.53 -13.28 3.83
C ARG A 13 36.59 -12.49 3.04
N GLY A 14 37.11 -11.42 3.64
CA GLY A 14 38.15 -10.57 3.04
C GLY A 14 37.68 -9.57 1.97
N ARG A 15 36.37 -9.52 1.65
CA ARG A 15 35.79 -8.51 0.75
C ARG A 15 35.01 -7.48 1.55
N THR A 16 35.26 -6.20 1.30
CA THR A 16 34.58 -5.08 1.97
C THR A 16 33.45 -4.54 1.09
N PHE A 17 32.25 -4.45 1.66
CA PHE A 17 31.03 -3.98 1.01
C PHE A 17 30.49 -2.76 1.72
N LEU A 18 29.90 -1.81 1.00
CA LEU A 18 29.12 -0.73 1.62
C LEU A 18 27.70 -1.24 1.88
N PHE A 19 27.34 -1.41 3.16
CA PHE A 19 26.00 -1.73 3.60
C PHE A 19 25.24 -0.44 3.93
N SER A 20 24.08 -0.24 3.31
CA SER A 20 23.22 0.91 3.57
C SER A 20 21.77 0.48 3.56
N SER A 21 21.10 0.64 4.71
CA SER A 21 19.67 0.38 4.83
C SER A 21 18.85 1.33 3.97
N LEU A 22 19.35 2.54 3.70
CA LEU A 22 18.72 3.45 2.74
C LEU A 22 18.65 2.84 1.35
N HIS A 23 19.78 2.37 0.81
CA HIS A 23 19.80 1.73 -0.51
C HIS A 23 18.94 0.47 -0.54
N LEU A 24 18.99 -0.34 0.53
CA LEU A 24 18.14 -1.52 0.66
C LEU A 24 16.65 -1.15 0.54
N LEU A 25 16.20 -0.11 1.24
CA LEU A 25 14.82 0.35 1.19
C LEU A 25 14.44 0.90 -0.20
N ILE A 26 15.33 1.66 -0.84
CA ILE A 26 15.12 2.17 -2.21
C ILE A 26 15.00 1.01 -3.21
N TRP A 27 15.88 0.01 -3.12
CA TRP A 27 15.79 -1.19 -3.95
C TRP A 27 14.53 -1.99 -3.65
N ALA A 28 14.13 -2.12 -2.39
CA ALA A 28 12.93 -2.84 -2.00
C ALA A 28 11.67 -2.21 -2.61
N ILE A 29 11.50 -0.88 -2.52
CA ILE A 29 10.34 -0.20 -3.13
C ILE A 29 10.37 -0.25 -4.66
N GLY A 30 11.57 -0.16 -5.26
CA GLY A 30 11.72 -0.24 -6.72
C GLY A 30 11.43 -1.62 -7.27
N LEU A 31 11.94 -2.68 -6.64
CA LEU A 31 11.68 -4.07 -7.03
C LEU A 31 10.23 -4.47 -6.80
N ALA A 32 9.62 -4.03 -5.69
CA ALA A 32 8.20 -4.23 -5.43
C ALA A 32 7.36 -3.59 -6.55
N PHE A 33 7.68 -2.35 -6.93
CA PHE A 33 6.98 -1.65 -8.02
C PHE A 33 7.16 -2.34 -9.38
N VAL A 34 8.34 -2.88 -9.70
CA VAL A 34 8.52 -3.70 -10.91
C VAL A 34 7.58 -4.91 -10.88
N GLY A 35 7.44 -5.58 -9.73
CA GLY A 35 6.48 -6.66 -9.54
C GLY A 35 5.02 -6.21 -9.76
N GLU A 36 4.66 -5.03 -9.26
CA GLU A 36 3.33 -4.42 -9.49
C GLU A 36 3.08 -4.14 -10.97
N VAL A 37 4.06 -3.60 -11.70
CA VAL A 37 3.94 -3.34 -13.14
C VAL A 37 3.78 -4.63 -13.94
N VAL A 38 4.53 -5.67 -13.60
CA VAL A 38 4.39 -7.00 -14.23
C VAL A 38 2.99 -7.56 -13.98
N LEU A 39 2.52 -7.50 -12.72
CA LEU A 39 1.18 -7.98 -12.36
C LEU A 39 0.07 -7.17 -13.04
N SER A 40 0.28 -5.86 -13.18
CA SER A 40 -0.64 -4.95 -13.87
C SER A 40 -0.63 -5.11 -15.40
N GLY A 41 0.33 -5.84 -15.98
CA GLY A 41 0.52 -5.91 -17.44
C GLY A 41 1.03 -4.60 -18.07
N GLY A 42 1.52 -3.66 -17.28
CA GLY A 42 2.01 -2.36 -17.76
C GLY A 42 1.69 -1.20 -16.82
N VAL A 43 1.83 0.02 -17.35
CA VAL A 43 1.49 1.28 -16.68
C VAL A 43 0.62 2.12 -17.60
N ASN A 44 -0.24 2.95 -17.01
CA ASN A 44 -1.11 3.86 -17.72
C ASN A 44 -0.63 5.32 -17.58
N PHE A 45 -0.48 6.02 -18.71
CA PHE A 45 -0.14 7.43 -18.77
C PHE A 45 -1.32 8.34 -19.12
N GLU A 46 -2.49 7.77 -19.41
CA GLU A 46 -3.67 8.52 -19.81
C GLU A 46 -4.48 9.02 -18.62
N GLY A 47 -4.74 10.33 -18.61
CA GLY A 47 -5.60 10.98 -17.62
C GLY A 47 -5.00 11.07 -16.20
N GLY A 48 -5.62 11.92 -15.37
CA GLY A 48 -5.31 12.03 -13.95
C GLY A 48 -4.44 13.23 -13.56
N ASN A 49 -3.84 13.17 -12.36
CA ASN A 49 -3.06 14.25 -11.77
C ASN A 49 -1.58 13.84 -11.61
N LEU A 50 -0.75 14.73 -11.04
CA LEU A 50 0.67 14.49 -10.84
C LEU A 50 0.98 13.16 -10.14
N LEU A 51 0.12 12.69 -9.23
CA LEU A 51 0.32 11.44 -8.48
C LEU A 51 -0.10 10.18 -9.24
N THR A 52 -0.79 10.30 -10.37
CA THR A 52 -1.31 9.14 -11.14
C THR A 52 -0.58 8.93 -12.47
N ILE A 53 0.43 9.74 -12.80
CA ILE A 53 1.24 9.54 -14.00
C ILE A 53 1.97 8.19 -13.91
N GLY A 54 1.74 7.32 -14.89
CA GLY A 54 2.26 5.95 -14.89
C GLY A 54 1.56 5.09 -13.85
N ALA A 55 0.23 5.22 -13.71
CA ALA A 55 -0.57 4.46 -12.76
C ALA A 55 -0.52 2.96 -13.09
N ILE A 56 -0.52 2.14 -12.05
CA ILE A 56 -0.70 0.69 -12.15
C ILE A 56 -2.17 0.32 -11.92
N ASP A 57 -2.56 -0.85 -12.40
CA ASP A 57 -3.87 -1.43 -12.13
C ASP A 57 -4.09 -1.56 -10.61
N ARG A 58 -5.22 -1.03 -10.15
CA ARG A 58 -5.60 -1.05 -8.74
C ARG A 58 -5.85 -2.48 -8.24
N ASN A 59 -6.35 -3.37 -9.10
CA ASN A 59 -6.54 -4.77 -8.72
C ASN A 59 -5.19 -5.46 -8.52
N ALA A 60 -4.19 -5.14 -9.35
CA ALA A 60 -2.82 -5.60 -9.17
C ALA A 60 -2.22 -5.09 -7.84
N SER A 61 -2.33 -3.80 -7.52
CA SER A 61 -1.85 -3.27 -6.23
C SER A 61 -2.52 -3.95 -5.03
N TRP A 62 -3.83 -4.17 -5.11
CA TRP A 62 -4.54 -4.90 -4.06
C TRP A 62 -4.07 -6.36 -3.98
N ALA A 63 -3.92 -7.06 -5.09
CA ALA A 63 -3.43 -8.43 -5.12
C ALA A 63 -2.00 -8.55 -4.58
N ALA A 64 -1.16 -7.54 -4.81
CA ALA A 64 0.20 -7.43 -4.29
C ALA A 64 0.27 -7.10 -2.79
N GLY A 65 -0.83 -6.67 -2.16
CA GLY A 65 -0.85 -6.44 -0.72
C GLY A 65 -0.99 -5.00 -0.28
N ALA A 66 -1.67 -4.16 -1.08
CA ALA A 66 -2.12 -2.87 -0.57
C ALA A 66 -3.04 -3.04 0.65
N SER A 67 -3.13 -1.98 1.46
CA SER A 67 -3.70 -2.04 2.81
C SER A 67 -4.93 -1.13 2.93
N GLY A 68 -6.02 -1.69 3.44
CA GLY A 68 -7.22 -0.97 3.88
C GLY A 68 -7.60 -1.40 5.30
N TRP A 69 -8.78 -0.99 5.78
CA TRP A 69 -9.22 -1.31 7.15
C TRP A 69 -9.13 -2.81 7.48
N ARG A 70 -9.55 -3.68 6.56
CA ARG A 70 -9.56 -5.15 6.67
C ARG A 70 -8.23 -5.72 7.14
N SER A 71 -7.12 -5.19 6.62
CA SER A 71 -5.79 -5.69 6.92
C SER A 71 -5.38 -5.55 8.39
N PHE A 72 -6.04 -4.69 9.17
CA PHE A 72 -5.79 -4.58 10.60
C PHE A 72 -6.70 -5.49 11.44
N PHE A 73 -7.94 -5.72 10.98
CA PHE A 73 -8.96 -6.42 11.75
C PHE A 73 -9.15 -7.90 11.35
N ILE A 74 -8.66 -8.31 10.17
CA ILE A 74 -8.78 -9.67 9.66
C ILE A 74 -7.43 -10.39 9.81
N PRO A 75 -7.33 -11.43 10.67
CA PRO A 75 -6.08 -12.12 10.95
C PRO A 75 -5.42 -12.82 9.76
N SER A 76 -6.11 -13.04 8.65
CA SER A 76 -5.50 -13.60 7.43
C SER A 76 -4.88 -12.53 6.51
N GLU A 77 -5.14 -11.25 6.77
CA GLU A 77 -4.75 -10.12 5.92
C GLU A 77 -3.71 -9.17 6.57
N TRP A 78 -3.23 -9.47 7.79
CA TRP A 78 -2.27 -8.64 8.53
C TRP A 78 -0.98 -8.34 7.78
N TRP A 79 -0.53 -9.26 6.92
CA TRP A 79 0.68 -9.09 6.12
C TRP A 79 0.59 -7.86 5.20
N ARG A 80 -0.62 -7.42 4.82
CA ARG A 80 -0.86 -6.22 4.00
C ARG A 80 -0.40 -4.93 4.70
N GLN A 81 -0.47 -4.89 6.04
CA GLN A 81 0.04 -3.76 6.83
C GLN A 81 1.54 -3.57 6.63
N PHE A 82 2.27 -4.68 6.44
CA PHE A 82 3.70 -4.68 6.14
C PHE A 82 3.97 -4.43 4.66
N THR A 83 3.32 -5.14 3.74
CA THR A 83 3.66 -5.05 2.32
C THR A 83 3.31 -3.70 1.70
N SER A 84 2.20 -3.10 2.13
CA SER A 84 1.73 -1.80 1.62
C SER A 84 2.75 -0.68 1.74
N MET A 85 3.70 -0.72 2.69
CA MET A 85 4.74 0.31 2.81
C MET A 85 5.81 0.24 1.70
N PHE A 86 5.85 -0.84 0.92
CA PHE A 86 6.79 -1.04 -0.18
C PHE A 86 6.18 -0.83 -1.56
N LEU A 87 4.86 -0.96 -1.66
CA LEU A 87 4.08 -0.87 -2.89
C LEU A 87 3.81 0.59 -3.29
N HIS A 88 3.65 0.87 -4.58
CA HIS A 88 3.42 2.21 -5.10
C HIS A 88 2.41 2.22 -6.26
N LEU A 89 1.40 3.08 -6.16
CA LEU A 89 0.28 3.14 -7.11
C LEU A 89 0.59 3.78 -8.49
N SER A 90 1.78 4.35 -8.67
CA SER A 90 2.20 4.95 -9.94
C SER A 90 3.71 5.21 -9.99
N ILE A 91 4.24 5.46 -11.19
CA ILE A 91 5.63 5.88 -11.39
C ILE A 91 5.90 7.19 -10.63
N ALA A 92 5.05 8.20 -10.79
CA ALA A 92 5.26 9.48 -10.11
C ALA A 92 5.23 9.33 -8.58
N HIS A 93 4.32 8.50 -8.05
CA HIS A 93 4.24 8.21 -6.64
C HIS A 93 5.49 7.50 -6.11
N LEU A 94 6.04 6.54 -6.86
CA LEU A 94 7.32 5.91 -6.53
C LEU A 94 8.48 6.93 -6.51
N LEU A 95 8.59 7.77 -7.54
CA LEU A 95 9.69 8.74 -7.65
C LEU A 95 9.66 9.77 -6.52
N LEU A 96 8.48 10.30 -6.18
CA LEU A 96 8.32 11.26 -5.09
C LEU A 96 8.70 10.64 -3.74
N ASN A 97 8.26 9.41 -3.45
CA ASN A 97 8.65 8.72 -2.23
C ASN A 97 10.13 8.35 -2.23
N GLY A 98 10.69 7.89 -3.35
CA GLY A 98 12.10 7.56 -3.49
C GLY A 98 13.00 8.77 -3.22
N MET A 99 12.63 9.95 -3.76
CA MET A 99 13.33 11.20 -3.51
C MET A 99 13.22 11.62 -2.04
N ALA A 100 12.02 11.57 -1.45
CA ALA A 100 11.82 11.91 -0.04
C ALA A 100 12.58 10.96 0.90
N LEU A 101 12.52 9.66 0.63
CA LEU A 101 13.25 8.63 1.36
C LEU A 101 14.76 8.82 1.23
N TYR A 102 15.28 9.12 0.03
CA TYR A 102 16.70 9.41 -0.15
C TYR A 102 17.15 10.60 0.71
N ASN A 103 16.42 11.71 0.66
CA ASN A 103 16.77 12.94 1.38
C ASN A 103 16.71 12.76 2.90
N LEU A 104 15.57 12.29 3.41
CA LEU A 104 15.37 12.12 4.86
C LEU A 104 16.13 10.92 5.40
N GLY A 105 16.16 9.82 4.65
CA GLY A 105 16.87 8.59 5.01
C GLY A 105 18.37 8.80 5.09
N ARG A 106 18.99 9.58 4.17
CA ARG A 106 20.41 9.92 4.28
C ARG A 106 20.73 10.68 5.56
N LEU A 107 19.89 11.64 5.93
CA LEU A 107 20.07 12.42 7.16
C LEU A 107 19.86 11.54 8.41
N ALA A 108 18.82 10.70 8.41
CA ALA A 108 18.56 9.76 9.49
C ALA A 108 19.66 8.72 9.65
N ASP A 109 20.20 8.18 8.54
CA ASP A 109 21.31 7.22 8.55
C ASP A 109 22.58 7.85 9.15
N ARG A 110 22.91 9.10 8.79
CA ARG A 110 24.05 9.80 9.39
C ARG A 110 23.94 10.00 10.91
N ILE A 111 22.74 10.29 11.40
CA ILE A 111 22.50 10.59 12.82
C ILE A 111 22.37 9.30 13.65
N TYR A 112 21.64 8.32 13.14
CA TYR A 112 21.20 7.15 13.89
C TYR A 112 21.84 5.83 13.43
N GLY A 113 22.47 5.83 12.25
CA GLY A 113 23.02 4.65 11.60
C GLY A 113 21.98 3.82 10.83
N PRO A 114 22.45 2.90 9.96
CA PRO A 114 21.60 2.16 9.02
C PRO A 114 20.57 1.25 9.71
N THR A 115 20.97 0.56 10.79
CA THR A 115 20.09 -0.35 11.54
C THR A 115 18.87 0.38 12.12
N ARG A 116 19.09 1.55 12.74
CA ARG A 116 18.02 2.38 13.32
C ARG A 116 17.15 2.99 12.23
N LEU A 117 17.74 3.41 11.10
CA LEU A 117 16.96 3.85 9.94
C LEU A 117 15.96 2.77 9.50
N LEU A 118 16.42 1.53 9.34
CA LEU A 118 15.54 0.42 8.95
C LEU A 118 14.44 0.19 9.98
N LEU A 119 14.77 0.16 11.26
CA LEU A 119 13.79 -0.02 12.34
C LEU A 119 12.75 1.09 12.37
N VAL A 120 13.18 2.35 12.31
CA VAL A 120 12.25 3.48 12.31
C VAL A 120 11.36 3.40 11.09
N PHE A 121 11.89 3.12 9.91
CA PHE A 121 11.09 2.97 8.69
C PHE A 121 9.99 1.91 8.86
N LEU A 122 10.35 0.71 9.33
CA LEU A 122 9.39 -0.39 9.49
C LEU A 122 8.34 -0.08 10.57
N VAL A 123 8.77 0.38 11.75
CA VAL A 123 7.87 0.65 12.88
C VAL A 123 6.91 1.80 12.56
N THR A 124 7.41 2.90 11.97
CA THR A 124 6.57 4.04 11.62
C THR A 124 5.69 3.77 10.40
N GLY A 125 6.16 2.94 9.46
CA GLY A 125 5.33 2.43 8.36
C GLY A 125 4.13 1.64 8.87
N LEU A 126 4.36 0.70 9.79
CA LEU A 126 3.28 -0.05 10.44
C LEU A 126 2.33 0.84 11.23
N ALA A 127 2.86 1.80 11.99
CA ALA A 127 2.04 2.76 12.71
C ALA A 127 1.17 3.59 11.76
N GLY A 128 1.72 4.00 10.61
CA GLY A 128 0.97 4.68 9.56
C GLY A 128 -0.15 3.81 8.98
N SER A 129 0.18 2.59 8.55
CA SER A 129 -0.81 1.64 8.01
C SER A 129 -1.92 1.32 9.01
N ALA A 130 -1.57 1.14 10.29
CA ALA A 130 -2.53 0.84 11.35
C ALA A 130 -3.44 2.04 11.64
N THR A 131 -2.86 3.24 11.74
CA THR A 131 -3.62 4.48 11.94
C THR A 131 -4.58 4.73 10.79
N SER A 132 -4.14 4.50 9.54
CA SER A 132 -5.02 4.56 8.38
C SER A 132 -6.15 3.53 8.47
N ALA A 133 -5.85 2.28 8.78
CA ALA A 133 -6.87 1.22 8.84
C ALA A 133 -7.93 1.51 9.91
N ILE A 134 -7.51 1.95 11.09
CA ILE A 134 -8.39 2.36 12.18
C ILE A 134 -9.24 3.57 11.76
N TRP A 135 -8.62 4.57 11.15
CA TRP A 135 -9.33 5.78 10.70
C TRP A 135 -10.36 5.49 9.60
N SER A 136 -10.00 4.65 8.62
CA SER A 136 -10.92 4.20 7.58
C SER A 136 -12.10 3.44 8.17
N GLN A 137 -11.86 2.53 9.13
CA GLN A 137 -12.93 1.80 9.83
C GLN A 137 -13.88 2.75 10.59
N LEU A 138 -13.33 3.69 11.35
CA LEU A 138 -14.13 4.65 12.13
C LEU A 138 -15.05 5.52 11.27
N ARG A 139 -14.70 5.73 9.98
CA ARG A 139 -15.49 6.51 9.03
C ARG A 139 -16.36 5.66 8.11
N ASN A 140 -16.38 4.33 8.29
CA ASN A 140 -16.97 3.39 7.34
C ASN A 140 -16.50 3.69 5.89
N ASP A 141 -15.21 4.02 5.78
CA ASP A 141 -14.55 4.41 4.54
C ASP A 141 -13.80 3.19 3.99
N PRO A 142 -14.22 2.65 2.85
CA PRO A 142 -13.62 1.45 2.28
C PRO A 142 -12.30 1.75 1.54
N SER A 143 -11.78 2.96 1.67
CA SER A 143 -10.52 3.38 1.09
C SER A 143 -9.35 2.50 1.57
N TRP A 144 -8.41 2.30 0.66
CA TRP A 144 -7.17 1.59 0.88
C TRP A 144 -6.04 2.35 0.21
N GLY A 145 -4.81 2.00 0.53
CA GLY A 145 -3.64 2.60 -0.07
C GLY A 145 -2.40 1.73 0.03
N ALA A 146 -1.38 2.20 -0.67
CA ALA A 146 -0.03 1.66 -0.67
C ALA A 146 0.94 2.84 -0.81
N GLY A 147 2.12 2.74 -0.22
CA GLY A 147 3.17 3.73 -0.32
C GLY A 147 4.07 3.78 0.91
N ALA A 148 5.33 4.12 0.69
CA ALA A 148 6.31 4.33 1.76
C ALA A 148 6.05 5.61 2.59
N SER A 149 5.12 6.47 2.16
CA SER A 149 4.93 7.82 2.69
C SER A 149 4.62 7.88 4.20
N GLY A 150 3.94 6.89 4.77
CA GLY A 150 3.74 6.79 6.22
C GLY A 150 5.06 6.61 6.99
N ALA A 151 5.93 5.71 6.52
CA ALA A 151 7.27 5.50 7.08
C ALA A 151 8.17 6.73 6.89
N ILE A 152 8.08 7.39 5.74
CA ILE A 152 8.82 8.62 5.43
C ILE A 152 8.37 9.76 6.35
N CYS A 153 7.07 9.91 6.63
CA CYS A 153 6.56 10.84 7.63
C CYS A 153 7.07 10.50 9.04
N GLY A 154 7.29 9.22 9.33
CA GLY A 154 7.99 8.79 10.54
C GLY A 154 9.43 9.27 10.63
N LEU A 155 10.20 9.18 9.54
CA LEU A 155 11.54 9.77 9.48
C LEU A 155 11.49 11.29 9.66
N LEU A 156 10.49 11.95 9.09
CA LEU A 156 10.27 13.39 9.26
C LEU A 156 10.01 13.76 10.72
N GLY A 157 9.14 13.01 11.41
CA GLY A 157 8.85 13.19 12.84
C GLY A 157 10.08 12.94 13.72
N LEU A 158 10.83 11.86 13.44
CA LEU A 158 12.08 11.52 14.13
C LEU A 158 13.10 12.66 14.04
N LEU A 159 13.36 13.13 12.82
CA LEU A 159 14.34 14.18 12.55
C LEU A 159 13.90 15.53 13.13
N LEU A 160 12.61 15.85 13.08
CA LEU A 160 12.09 17.09 13.66
C LEU A 160 12.24 17.11 15.19
N ALA A 161 11.91 16.00 15.86
CA ALA A 161 12.09 15.88 17.30
C ALA A 161 13.56 16.07 17.71
N ASN A 162 14.47 15.39 17.01
CA ASN A 162 15.90 15.48 17.26
C ASN A 162 16.47 16.89 17.06
N THR A 163 16.21 17.48 15.88
CA THR A 163 16.74 18.82 15.55
C THR A 163 16.16 19.90 16.46
N ARG A 164 14.89 19.79 16.87
CA ARG A 164 14.29 20.73 17.83
C ARG A 164 14.89 20.67 19.23
N SER A 165 15.38 19.50 19.66
CA SER A 165 16.03 19.38 20.98
C SER A 165 17.41 20.06 21.05
N ARG A 166 17.93 20.58 19.93
CA ARG A 166 19.26 21.19 19.86
C ARG A 166 19.15 22.71 19.66
N PRO A 167 19.72 23.53 20.55
CA PRO A 167 19.49 24.97 20.55
C PRO A 167 20.28 25.74 19.48
N ASP A 168 21.25 25.13 18.79
CA ASP A 168 22.08 25.84 17.81
C ASP A 168 21.30 26.25 16.54
N ALA A 169 21.72 27.37 15.95
CA ALA A 169 21.02 28.00 14.84
C ALA A 169 20.89 27.08 13.61
N ALA A 170 21.88 26.22 13.35
CA ALA A 170 21.85 25.30 12.22
C ALA A 170 20.76 24.24 12.39
N ASN A 171 20.68 23.61 13.57
CA ASN A 171 19.62 22.64 13.86
C ASN A 171 18.24 23.29 13.91
N GLN A 172 18.13 24.52 14.42
CA GLN A 172 16.86 25.26 14.41
C GLN A 172 16.42 25.63 12.99
N TYR A 173 17.35 25.93 12.09
CA TYR A 173 17.04 26.12 10.66
C TYR A 173 16.47 24.83 10.04
N VAL A 174 17.15 23.69 10.26
CA VAL A 174 16.68 22.38 9.76
C VAL A 174 15.31 22.02 10.35
N ALA A 175 15.10 22.24 11.65
CA ALA A 175 13.81 21.99 12.31
C ALA A 175 12.67 22.80 11.68
N ARG A 176 12.91 24.06 11.28
CA ARG A 176 11.91 24.87 10.57
C ARG A 176 11.57 24.29 9.19
N GLN A 177 12.57 23.82 8.44
CA GLN A 177 12.36 23.17 7.14
C GLN A 177 11.55 21.88 7.29
N LEU A 178 11.90 21.02 8.26
CA LEU A 178 11.18 19.77 8.53
C LEU A 178 9.73 20.02 8.96
N LEU A 179 9.51 21.05 9.80
CA LEU A 179 8.16 21.48 10.18
C LEU A 179 7.37 21.97 8.96
N GLN A 180 7.97 22.82 8.13
CA GLN A 180 7.34 23.32 6.91
C GLN A 180 6.93 22.17 5.99
N TRP A 181 7.80 21.18 5.79
CA TRP A 181 7.50 19.98 5.03
C TRP A 181 6.35 19.18 5.64
N SER A 182 6.31 19.06 6.97
CA SER A 182 5.23 18.35 7.68
C SER A 182 3.88 19.03 7.45
N VAL A 183 3.83 20.35 7.57
CA VAL A 183 2.63 21.14 7.31
C VAL A 183 2.21 21.04 5.85
N MET A 184 3.16 21.15 4.91
CA MET A 184 2.88 21.03 3.47
C MET A 184 2.28 19.67 3.11
N ILE A 185 2.83 18.57 3.63
CA ILE A 185 2.31 17.22 3.37
C ILE A 185 0.87 17.07 3.90
N LEU A 186 0.60 17.56 5.12
CA LEU A 186 -0.75 17.50 5.69
C LEU A 186 -1.75 18.34 4.90
N VAL A 187 -1.38 19.57 4.51
CA VAL A 187 -2.22 20.43 3.67
C VAL A 187 -2.45 19.78 2.31
N PHE A 188 -1.40 19.22 1.70
CA PHE A 188 -1.52 18.51 0.44
C PHE A 188 -2.49 17.33 0.56
N GLY A 189 -2.47 16.59 1.65
CA GLY A 189 -3.43 15.50 1.88
C GLY A 189 -4.84 15.92 2.27
N LEU A 190 -5.07 17.18 2.61
CA LEU A 190 -6.42 17.74 2.69
C LEU A 190 -6.96 18.10 1.30
N LEU A 191 -6.08 18.46 0.36
CA LEU A 191 -6.43 18.94 -0.97
C LEU A 191 -6.46 17.83 -2.03
N VAL A 192 -5.71 16.75 -1.83
CA VAL A 192 -5.52 15.67 -2.80
C VAL A 192 -6.05 14.36 -2.23
N PRO A 193 -7.20 13.84 -2.72
CA PRO A 193 -7.86 12.66 -2.16
C PRO A 193 -7.01 11.37 -2.14
N GLN A 194 -6.01 11.27 -3.02
CA GLN A 194 -5.10 10.13 -3.10
C GLN A 194 -4.07 10.10 -1.96
N VAL A 195 -3.99 11.15 -1.15
CA VAL A 195 -2.98 11.29 -0.10
C VAL A 195 -3.57 10.93 1.25
N ASN A 196 -2.90 10.02 1.94
CA ASN A 196 -3.40 9.43 3.18
C ASN A 196 -2.85 10.15 4.43
N ASN A 197 -3.56 11.19 4.86
CA ASN A 197 -3.20 11.95 6.05
C ASN A 197 -3.21 11.12 7.34
N ALA A 198 -4.07 10.11 7.46
CA ALA A 198 -4.09 9.25 8.64
C ALA A 198 -2.78 8.45 8.77
N ALA A 199 -2.29 7.90 7.65
CA ALA A 199 -0.99 7.23 7.60
C ALA A 199 0.16 8.18 7.91
N HIS A 200 0.13 9.40 7.37
CA HIS A 200 1.17 10.42 7.61
C HIS A 200 1.24 10.84 9.08
N ILE A 201 0.10 11.11 9.70
CA ILE A 201 0.01 11.49 11.11
C ILE A 201 0.49 10.33 12.00
N GLY A 202 0.00 9.12 11.76
CA GLY A 202 0.39 7.94 12.54
C GLY A 202 1.90 7.68 12.51
N GLY A 203 2.47 7.67 11.30
CA GLY A 203 3.91 7.52 11.11
C GLY A 203 4.70 8.63 11.78
N PHE A 204 4.33 9.89 11.55
CA PHE A 204 4.98 11.07 12.12
C PHE A 204 5.00 11.06 13.65
N VAL A 205 3.85 10.79 14.29
CA VAL A 205 3.73 10.78 15.75
C VAL A 205 4.64 9.71 16.34
N VAL A 206 4.62 8.48 15.80
CA VAL A 206 5.49 7.40 16.29
C VAL A 206 6.96 7.73 16.06
N GLY A 207 7.33 8.29 14.90
CA GLY A 207 8.70 8.74 14.63
C GLY A 207 9.17 9.80 15.62
N TYR A 208 8.33 10.80 15.89
CA TYR A 208 8.60 11.86 16.87
C TYR A 208 8.82 11.30 18.28
N LEU A 209 8.03 10.30 18.69
CA LEU A 209 8.18 9.62 19.98
C LEU A 209 9.45 8.76 20.02
N LEU A 210 9.77 8.03 18.95
CA LEU A 210 10.98 7.21 18.86
C LEU A 210 12.25 8.04 19.04
N ALA A 211 12.29 9.29 18.60
CA ALA A 211 13.43 10.17 18.81
C ALA A 211 13.75 10.41 20.30
N ARG A 212 12.79 10.23 21.21
CA ARG A 212 13.00 10.38 22.66
C ARG A 212 13.64 9.16 23.32
N VAL A 213 13.57 8.00 22.65
CA VAL A 213 14.06 6.72 23.18
C VAL A 213 15.32 6.27 22.45
N LEU A 214 15.46 6.61 21.17
CA LEU A 214 16.61 6.24 20.36
C LEU A 214 17.80 7.15 20.65
N LYS A 215 18.87 6.54 21.17
CA LYS A 215 20.19 7.18 21.27
C LYS A 215 20.77 7.39 19.86
N GLU A 216 21.40 8.54 19.67
CA GLU A 216 22.18 8.86 18.48
C GLU A 216 23.45 8.02 18.39
N GLY A 217 24.07 8.05 17.21
CA GLY A 217 25.34 7.39 16.92
C GLY A 217 25.16 6.14 16.10
N TYR A 218 26.19 5.79 15.31
CA TYR A 218 26.26 4.49 14.67
C TYR A 218 26.28 3.42 15.76
N PHE A 219 25.45 2.39 15.66
CA PHE A 219 25.40 1.28 16.64
C PHE A 219 26.76 0.64 16.93
N ASP A 220 27.76 0.88 16.09
CA ASP A 220 29.09 0.30 16.23
C ASP A 220 30.02 1.11 17.15
N ASP A 221 29.61 2.32 17.60
CA ASP A 221 30.34 3.09 18.64
C ASP A 221 29.75 2.91 20.06
N ILE A 222 28.67 2.14 20.18
CA ILE A 222 28.11 1.74 21.48
C ILE A 222 28.84 0.47 21.93
N ARG A 223 29.50 0.57 23.10
CA ARG A 223 30.06 -0.56 23.85
C ARG A 223 29.14 -1.78 23.81
N GLN A 224 29.71 -2.98 23.78
CA GLN A 224 29.02 -4.28 23.78
C GLN A 224 28.05 -4.47 24.95
N ASP A 225 26.87 -3.86 24.89
CA ASP A 225 25.83 -3.98 25.90
C ASP A 225 24.61 -4.76 25.38
N THR A 226 23.71 -5.07 26.30
CA THR A 226 22.46 -5.77 26.04
C THR A 226 21.57 -5.01 25.04
N GLU A 227 21.64 -3.67 25.02
CA GLU A 227 20.86 -2.83 24.08
C GLU A 227 21.25 -3.12 22.62
N ALA A 228 22.56 -3.22 22.33
CA ALA A 228 23.04 -3.55 20.99
C ALA A 228 22.56 -4.93 20.50
N ARG A 229 22.45 -5.94 21.38
CA ARG A 229 21.94 -7.28 21.04
C ARG A 229 20.45 -7.26 20.77
N VAL A 230 19.66 -6.61 21.63
CA VAL A 230 18.20 -6.51 21.49
C VAL A 230 17.84 -5.78 20.19
N VAL A 231 18.50 -4.67 19.89
CA VAL A 231 18.24 -3.94 18.63
C VAL A 231 18.64 -4.77 17.42
N ARG A 232 19.80 -5.44 17.43
CA ARG A 232 20.20 -6.30 16.31
C ARG A 232 19.21 -7.46 16.08
N ALA A 233 18.74 -8.09 17.16
CA ALA A 233 17.73 -9.14 17.09
C ALA A 233 16.38 -8.61 16.57
N ALA A 234 15.92 -7.46 17.08
CA ALA A 234 14.70 -6.80 16.62
C ALA A 234 14.80 -6.39 15.14
N THR A 235 15.97 -5.89 14.71
CA THR A 235 16.22 -5.53 13.31
C THR A 235 16.21 -6.76 12.42
N GLY A 236 16.88 -7.83 12.83
CA GLY A 236 16.89 -9.10 12.10
C GLY A 236 15.48 -9.68 11.97
N GLY A 237 14.71 -9.68 13.06
CA GLY A 237 13.32 -10.15 13.08
C GLY A 237 12.40 -9.31 12.19
N LEU A 238 12.44 -7.99 12.30
CA LEU A 238 11.63 -7.10 11.48
C LEU A 238 12.01 -7.13 10.00
N ALA A 239 13.31 -7.22 9.68
CA ALA A 239 13.76 -7.39 8.31
C ALA A 239 13.32 -8.74 7.72
N ALA A 240 13.43 -9.83 8.50
CA ALA A 240 12.93 -11.14 8.09
C ALA A 240 11.41 -11.12 7.88
N ALA A 241 10.65 -10.45 8.76
CA ALA A 241 9.22 -10.27 8.61
C ALA A 241 8.88 -9.46 7.35
N ALA A 242 9.62 -8.39 7.04
CA ALA A 242 9.44 -7.61 5.83
C ALA A 242 9.72 -8.44 4.56
N VAL A 243 10.80 -9.24 4.55
CA VAL A 243 11.10 -10.17 3.45
C VAL A 243 10.02 -11.22 3.31
N ALA A 244 9.59 -11.84 4.41
CA ALA A 244 8.51 -12.83 4.40
C ALA A 244 7.20 -12.22 3.88
N ALA A 245 6.87 -11.00 4.30
CA ALA A 245 5.70 -10.27 3.83
C ALA A 245 5.79 -10.01 2.33
N LEU A 246 6.94 -9.57 1.80
CA LEU A 246 7.15 -9.38 0.36
C LEU A 246 7.05 -10.70 -0.42
N LEU A 247 7.59 -11.79 0.13
CA LEU A 247 7.45 -13.13 -0.46
C LEU A 247 5.98 -13.58 -0.48
N ILE A 248 5.23 -13.41 0.62
CA ILE A 248 3.79 -13.69 0.68
C ILE A 248 3.02 -12.81 -0.33
N SER A 249 3.40 -11.54 -0.44
CA SER A 249 2.86 -10.60 -1.42
C SER A 249 3.03 -11.12 -2.85
N GLY A 250 4.17 -11.73 -3.18
CA GLY A 250 4.41 -12.33 -4.50
C GLY A 250 3.74 -13.70 -4.68
N ILE A 251 3.76 -14.56 -3.65
CA ILE A 251 3.19 -15.91 -3.70
C ILE A 251 1.68 -15.81 -3.86
N GLY A 252 1.18 -16.31 -5.00
CA GLY A 252 -0.25 -16.27 -5.33
C GLY A 252 -0.77 -14.88 -5.71
N ALA A 253 0.10 -13.89 -5.95
CA ALA A 253 -0.31 -12.56 -6.41
C ALA A 253 -1.09 -12.63 -7.72
N THR A 254 -0.65 -13.47 -8.65
CA THR A 254 -1.30 -13.71 -9.94
C THR A 254 -2.70 -14.28 -9.75
N GLY A 255 -2.85 -15.36 -8.98
CA GLY A 255 -4.16 -15.95 -8.69
C GLY A 255 -5.10 -14.98 -7.93
N ARG A 256 -4.56 -14.18 -7.01
CA ARG A 256 -5.34 -13.10 -6.35
C ARG A 256 -5.78 -12.04 -7.36
N HIS A 257 -4.90 -11.64 -8.27
CA HIS A 257 -5.18 -10.64 -9.29
C HIS A 257 -6.23 -11.12 -10.28
N GLU A 258 -6.13 -12.37 -10.75
CA GLU A 258 -7.14 -13.04 -11.57
C GLU A 258 -8.50 -13.06 -10.87
N THR A 259 -8.53 -13.49 -9.60
CA THR A 259 -9.74 -13.56 -8.78
C THR A 259 -10.42 -12.20 -8.65
N VAL A 260 -9.66 -11.18 -8.24
CA VAL A 260 -10.20 -9.82 -8.00
C VAL A 260 -10.65 -9.20 -9.32
N THR A 261 -9.88 -9.39 -10.40
CA THR A 261 -10.23 -8.86 -11.72
C THR A 261 -11.46 -9.52 -12.32
N ALA A 262 -11.60 -10.84 -12.15
CA ALA A 262 -12.78 -11.57 -12.60
C ALA A 262 -14.04 -11.10 -11.88
N LEU A 263 -13.99 -10.98 -10.55
CA LEU A 263 -15.15 -10.50 -9.78
C LEU A 263 -15.48 -9.03 -10.09
N ALA A 264 -14.47 -8.16 -10.27
CA ALA A 264 -14.69 -6.76 -10.67
C ALA A 264 -15.42 -6.68 -12.01
N ARG A 265 -14.94 -7.42 -13.03
CA ARG A 265 -15.57 -7.47 -14.35
C ARG A 265 -16.99 -8.04 -14.28
N LEU A 266 -17.19 -9.10 -13.52
CA LEU A 266 -18.50 -9.72 -13.37
C LEU A 266 -19.49 -8.74 -12.73
N ASN A 267 -19.08 -8.00 -11.70
CA ASN A 267 -19.90 -6.97 -11.08
C ASN A 267 -20.26 -5.84 -12.07
N ASP A 268 -19.27 -5.29 -12.77
CA ASP A 268 -19.46 -4.17 -13.72
C ASP A 268 -20.44 -4.54 -14.85
N GLU A 269 -20.33 -5.76 -15.39
CA GLU A 269 -21.20 -6.24 -16.46
C GLU A 269 -22.63 -6.50 -15.97
N LEU A 270 -22.78 -7.05 -14.76
CA LEU A 270 -24.09 -7.28 -14.15
C LEU A 270 -24.79 -5.97 -13.78
N GLU A 271 -24.09 -5.01 -13.20
CA GLU A 271 -24.63 -3.67 -12.93
C GLU A 271 -25.03 -2.99 -14.23
N SER A 272 -24.17 -3.02 -15.25
CA SER A 272 -24.46 -2.43 -16.56
C SER A 272 -25.68 -3.08 -17.24
N ALA A 273 -25.85 -4.39 -17.09
CA ALA A 273 -27.02 -5.11 -17.58
C ALA A 273 -28.29 -4.66 -16.85
N LEU A 274 -28.28 -4.63 -15.52
CA LEU A 274 -29.41 -4.21 -14.68
C LEU A 274 -29.82 -2.77 -14.98
N ASP A 275 -28.86 -1.84 -15.04
CA ASP A 275 -29.09 -0.44 -15.43
C ASP A 275 -29.72 -0.31 -16.82
N GLY A 276 -29.29 -1.15 -17.75
CA GLY A 276 -29.83 -1.20 -19.10
C GLY A 276 -31.27 -1.70 -19.13
N LEU A 277 -31.56 -2.78 -18.40
CA LEU A 277 -32.89 -3.37 -18.29
C LEU A 277 -33.88 -2.40 -17.64
N GLU A 278 -33.48 -1.73 -16.55
CA GLU A 278 -34.30 -0.70 -15.89
C GLU A 278 -34.64 0.49 -16.81
N ARG A 279 -33.78 0.77 -17.80
CA ARG A 279 -34.01 1.79 -18.83
C ARG A 279 -34.70 1.25 -20.09
N GLY A 280 -35.22 0.03 -20.06
CA GLY A 280 -35.92 -0.61 -21.18
C GLY A 280 -35.02 -1.04 -22.35
N ARG A 281 -33.71 -1.17 -22.13
CA ARG A 281 -32.75 -1.54 -23.18
C ARG A 281 -32.53 -3.05 -23.22
N ALA A 282 -33.39 -3.78 -23.92
CA ALA A 282 -33.29 -5.24 -24.05
C ALA A 282 -31.93 -5.74 -24.58
N GLY A 283 -31.19 -4.91 -25.34
CA GLY A 283 -29.85 -5.25 -25.82
C GLY A 283 -28.76 -5.31 -24.74
N ALA A 284 -28.99 -4.74 -23.55
CA ALA A 284 -28.00 -4.65 -22.48
C ALA A 284 -27.58 -6.03 -21.96
N ALA A 285 -28.56 -6.92 -21.72
CA ALA A 285 -28.29 -8.27 -21.25
C ALA A 285 -27.44 -9.09 -22.25
N LYS A 286 -27.70 -8.92 -23.56
CA LYS A 286 -26.93 -9.60 -24.62
C LYS A 286 -25.47 -9.11 -24.69
N ILE A 287 -25.24 -7.83 -24.45
CA ILE A 287 -23.89 -7.25 -24.43
C ILE A 287 -23.14 -7.78 -23.21
N ALA A 288 -23.73 -7.64 -22.02
CA ALA A 288 -23.14 -8.12 -20.78
C ALA A 288 -22.84 -9.63 -20.82
N ARG A 289 -23.74 -10.44 -21.38
CA ARG A 289 -23.52 -11.89 -21.53
C ARG A 289 -22.23 -12.20 -22.30
N ARG A 290 -21.99 -11.52 -23.42
CA ARG A 290 -20.79 -11.74 -24.24
C ARG A 290 -19.52 -11.44 -23.45
N SER A 291 -19.54 -10.39 -22.64
CA SER A 291 -18.42 -10.06 -21.75
C SER A 291 -18.26 -11.12 -20.65
N VAL A 292 -19.35 -11.52 -19.98
CA VAL A 292 -19.37 -12.53 -18.90
C VAL A 292 -18.86 -13.88 -19.39
N ASP A 293 -19.28 -14.34 -20.57
CA ASP A 293 -18.82 -15.58 -21.19
C ASP A 293 -17.31 -15.57 -21.48
N GLY A 294 -16.72 -14.39 -21.68
CA GLY A 294 -15.28 -14.20 -21.90
C GLY A 294 -14.45 -14.12 -20.62
N ILE A 295 -15.05 -14.17 -19.43
CA ILE A 295 -14.31 -14.11 -18.16
C ILE A 295 -13.75 -15.50 -17.84
N GLU A 296 -12.42 -15.65 -18.00
CA GLU A 296 -11.70 -16.83 -17.54
C GLU A 296 -11.53 -16.79 -16.02
N VAL A 297 -11.92 -17.88 -15.34
CA VAL A 297 -11.83 -17.97 -13.88
C VAL A 297 -11.42 -19.36 -13.43
N SER A 298 -10.36 -19.41 -12.61
CA SER A 298 -9.84 -20.65 -12.02
C SER A 298 -10.51 -21.04 -10.70
N ASP A 299 -11.09 -20.08 -9.98
CA ASP A 299 -11.79 -20.33 -8.69
C ASP A 299 -13.18 -20.93 -8.95
N PRO A 300 -13.51 -22.12 -8.44
CA PRO A 300 -14.79 -22.78 -8.69
C PRO A 300 -16.02 -21.99 -8.22
N LYS A 301 -15.91 -21.26 -7.10
CA LYS A 301 -17.04 -20.45 -6.57
C LYS A 301 -17.36 -19.31 -7.54
N ILE A 302 -16.33 -18.69 -8.11
CA ILE A 302 -16.49 -17.56 -9.03
C ILE A 302 -16.92 -18.07 -10.42
N ALA A 303 -16.44 -19.24 -10.85
CA ALA A 303 -16.90 -19.89 -12.07
C ALA A 303 -18.40 -20.21 -12.02
N ASP A 304 -18.91 -20.73 -10.89
CA ASP A 304 -20.34 -20.97 -10.68
C ASP A 304 -21.17 -19.66 -10.78
N LEU A 305 -20.69 -18.58 -10.15
CA LEU A 305 -21.33 -17.26 -10.25
C LEU A 305 -21.37 -16.74 -11.68
N ARG A 306 -20.25 -16.84 -12.41
CA ARG A 306 -20.17 -16.44 -13.82
C ARG A 306 -21.13 -17.26 -14.68
N ASP A 307 -21.17 -18.57 -14.51
CA ASP A 307 -22.01 -19.47 -15.33
C ASP A 307 -23.49 -19.22 -15.06
N ARG A 308 -23.86 -19.02 -13.79
CA ARG A 308 -25.22 -18.63 -13.38
C ARG A 308 -25.61 -17.27 -13.95
N ALA A 309 -24.70 -16.28 -13.88
CA ALA A 309 -24.90 -14.97 -14.48
C ALA A 309 -25.12 -15.06 -16.00
N SER A 310 -24.29 -15.81 -16.72
CA SER A 310 -24.44 -16.04 -18.16
C SER A 310 -25.78 -16.67 -18.51
N GLN A 311 -26.19 -17.69 -17.75
CA GLN A 311 -27.47 -18.35 -17.94
C GLN A 311 -28.63 -17.37 -17.73
N LEU A 312 -28.62 -16.57 -16.66
CA LEU A 312 -29.66 -15.58 -16.40
C LEU A 312 -29.70 -14.49 -17.48
N LEU A 313 -28.55 -13.97 -17.89
CA LEU A 313 -28.45 -12.99 -18.98
C LEU A 313 -28.95 -13.54 -20.34
N SER A 314 -29.00 -14.86 -20.50
CA SER A 314 -29.52 -15.50 -21.71
C SER A 314 -31.05 -15.55 -21.78
N ILE A 315 -31.72 -15.48 -20.63
CA ILE A 315 -33.18 -15.62 -20.50
C ILE A 315 -33.87 -14.37 -19.95
N VAL A 316 -33.11 -13.41 -19.40
CA VAL A 316 -33.66 -12.21 -18.77
C VAL A 316 -34.41 -11.35 -19.80
N ASP A 317 -35.61 -10.95 -19.42
CA ASP A 317 -36.48 -10.07 -20.20
C ASP A 317 -36.81 -8.82 -19.37
N VAL A 318 -36.88 -7.66 -20.03
CA VAL A 318 -37.26 -6.39 -19.41
C VAL A 318 -38.65 -6.47 -18.81
N ASP A 319 -39.55 -7.23 -19.42
CA ASP A 319 -40.94 -7.36 -18.98
C ASP A 319 -41.15 -8.47 -17.94
N ASP A 320 -40.13 -9.30 -17.65
CA ASP A 320 -40.19 -10.36 -16.63
C ASP A 320 -39.44 -9.98 -15.36
N LEU A 321 -40.20 -9.44 -14.39
CA LEU A 321 -39.71 -9.02 -13.08
C LEU A 321 -38.93 -10.14 -12.34
N LEU A 322 -39.33 -11.41 -12.50
CA LEU A 322 -38.69 -12.51 -11.78
C LEU A 322 -37.27 -12.76 -12.32
N SER A 323 -37.11 -12.70 -13.64
CA SER A 323 -35.79 -12.85 -14.28
C SER A 323 -34.84 -11.73 -13.90
N VAL A 324 -35.32 -10.48 -13.83
CA VAL A 324 -34.55 -9.31 -13.39
C VAL A 324 -34.15 -9.43 -11.91
N GLN A 325 -35.06 -9.89 -11.05
CA GLN A 325 -34.78 -10.12 -9.63
C GLN A 325 -33.73 -11.22 -9.43
N ALA A 326 -33.80 -12.32 -10.17
CA ALA A 326 -32.81 -13.39 -10.10
C ALA A 326 -31.40 -12.92 -10.52
N LEU A 327 -31.33 -12.08 -11.57
CA LEU A 327 -30.08 -11.45 -11.98
C LEU A 327 -29.52 -10.52 -10.89
N ARG A 328 -30.39 -9.71 -10.26
CA ARG A 328 -30.01 -8.81 -9.16
C ARG A 328 -29.49 -9.58 -7.93
N LEU A 329 -30.12 -10.70 -7.57
CA LEU A 329 -29.63 -11.56 -6.47
C LEU A 329 -28.25 -12.15 -6.78
N THR A 330 -28.01 -12.57 -8.03
CA THR A 330 -26.69 -13.05 -8.45
C THR A 330 -25.65 -11.93 -8.39
N ALA A 331 -26.00 -10.71 -8.79
CA ALA A 331 -25.12 -9.55 -8.64
C ALA A 331 -24.77 -9.27 -7.17
N ILE A 332 -25.75 -9.37 -6.26
CA ILE A 332 -25.50 -9.24 -4.82
C ILE A 332 -24.54 -10.31 -4.32
N GLU A 333 -24.70 -11.57 -4.72
CA GLU A 333 -23.80 -12.66 -4.33
C GLU A 333 -22.36 -12.42 -4.86
N VAL A 334 -22.22 -11.88 -6.07
CA VAL A 334 -20.92 -11.45 -6.62
C VAL A 334 -20.29 -10.36 -5.74
N VAL A 335 -21.06 -9.36 -5.32
CA VAL A 335 -20.60 -8.30 -4.41
C VAL A 335 -20.17 -8.88 -3.06
N GLU A 336 -20.91 -9.84 -2.50
CA GLU A 336 -20.56 -10.49 -1.23
C GLU A 336 -19.24 -11.27 -1.35
N VAL A 337 -19.08 -12.07 -2.41
CA VAL A 337 -17.82 -12.78 -2.67
C VAL A 337 -16.67 -11.80 -2.95
N PHE A 338 -16.95 -10.69 -3.63
CA PHE A 338 -15.97 -9.62 -3.81
C PHE A 338 -15.55 -9.03 -2.47
N ALA A 339 -16.50 -8.70 -1.58
CA ALA A 339 -16.23 -8.19 -0.24
C ALA A 339 -15.40 -9.17 0.61
N GLU A 340 -15.57 -10.49 0.43
CA GLU A 340 -14.74 -11.50 1.10
C GLU A 340 -13.28 -11.49 0.63
N ARG A 341 -13.03 -11.17 -0.65
CA ARG A 341 -11.75 -11.39 -1.34
C ARG A 341 -10.99 -10.11 -1.70
N ALA A 342 -11.69 -8.98 -1.69
CA ALA A 342 -11.26 -7.70 -2.23
C ALA A 342 -11.80 -6.53 -1.37
N PRO A 343 -11.28 -5.30 -1.53
CA PRO A 343 -11.62 -4.18 -0.66
C PRO A 343 -12.91 -3.49 -1.08
N ASP A 344 -13.64 -2.96 -0.11
CA ASP A 344 -15.06 -2.57 -0.24
C ASP A 344 -15.34 -1.30 -1.06
N TRP A 345 -14.33 -0.67 -1.71
CA TRP A 345 -14.54 0.58 -2.45
C TRP A 345 -15.34 0.36 -3.75
N PHE A 346 -15.51 -0.89 -4.15
CA PHE A 346 -16.41 -1.33 -5.22
C PHE A 346 -17.88 -1.34 -4.78
N ILE A 347 -18.15 -1.61 -3.50
CA ILE A 347 -19.50 -1.85 -2.95
C ILE A 347 -20.36 -0.57 -2.92
N ARG A 348 -19.81 0.59 -3.28
CA ARG A 348 -20.53 1.88 -3.25
C ARG A 348 -21.43 2.15 -4.45
N VAL A 349 -21.65 1.19 -5.36
CA VAL A 349 -22.54 1.37 -6.52
C VAL A 349 -23.88 0.64 -6.39
N SER A 350 -24.01 -0.39 -5.53
CA SER A 350 -25.26 -1.18 -5.41
C SER A 350 -26.28 -0.66 -4.38
N ASN A 351 -25.98 0.41 -3.65
CA ASN A 351 -26.86 1.01 -2.63
C ASN A 351 -27.59 2.28 -3.09
N LYS A 352 -27.73 2.48 -4.41
CA LYS A 352 -28.59 3.53 -4.98
C LYS A 352 -29.90 2.99 -5.50
#